data_AF-A0A9D3M0I4-F1
#
_entry.id   AF-A0A9D3M0I4-F1
#
_cell.length_a   1.000
_cell.length_b   1.000
_cell.length_c   1.000
_cell.angle_alpha   90.00
_cell.angle_beta   90.00
_cell.angle_gamma   90.00
#
_symmetry.space_group_name_H-M   'P 1'
#
loop_
_entity.id
_entity.type
_entity.pdbx_description
1 polymer ?
#
loop_
_entity_poly.entity_id
_entity_poly.type
_entity_poly.pdbx_seq_one_letter_code
_entity_poly.pdbx_strand_id
1 'polypeptide(L)'
;MARTLQPQPLPAVPAGAHGVQKLARESASMVRETWEVLLLFLLRINDTLLAPPTVGGGIAEKLAEKLISVLFEVWFLACTRCFPTPPYWKTAREMLANWRHHPPVVEQWSKVICALTSRLLRFTYGPAFPPFKVPDEDANLIPAEMDNDCVAQTWFRFLHMLSNPVDLSNPVIISSTPKFQEQLLGVSGVPQEVVQHPCLKQLPQIFFRAMRGVSCLVDAFLGISRPRSDSAPTP
;
A
#
# COMPACT_ATOMS: atom_id res chain seq x y z
N MET A 1 1.08 1.28 54.62
CA MET A 1 1.42 0.50 53.42
C MET A 1 0.56 1.01 52.26
N ALA A 2 1.09 1.95 51.48
CA ALA A 2 0.41 2.50 50.31
C ALA A 2 0.56 1.52 49.14
N ARG A 3 -0.56 0.99 48.63
CA ARG A 3 -0.58 0.23 47.37
C ARG A 3 -0.69 1.24 46.22
N THR A 4 0.42 1.43 45.53
CA THR A 4 0.50 2.13 44.25
C THR A 4 -0.33 1.36 43.23
N LEU A 5 -1.49 1.91 42.85
CA LEU A 5 -2.29 1.43 41.72
C LEU A 5 -1.54 1.82 40.44
N GLN A 6 -0.91 0.84 39.79
CA GLN A 6 -0.43 1.02 38.42
C GLN A 6 -1.62 1.24 37.47
N PRO A 7 -1.56 2.20 36.55
CA PRO A 7 -2.59 2.37 35.54
C PRO A 7 -2.56 1.19 34.57
N GLN A 8 -3.68 0.50 34.47
CA GLN A 8 -3.91 -0.57 33.49
C GLN A 8 -3.85 0.04 32.07
N PRO A 9 -3.05 -0.52 31.14
CA PRO A 9 -3.01 -0.01 29.78
C PRO A 9 -4.36 -0.22 29.09
N LEU A 10 -4.86 0.84 28.44
CA LEU A 10 -6.09 0.84 27.66
C LEU A 10 -6.07 -0.26 26.59
N PRO A 11 -7.20 -0.95 26.34
CA PRO A 11 -7.27 -1.97 25.31
C PRO A 11 -7.01 -1.36 23.92
N ALA A 12 -6.02 -1.92 23.22
CA ALA A 12 -5.70 -1.57 21.85
C ALA A 12 -6.89 -1.80 20.90
N VAL A 13 -7.23 -0.80 20.10
CA VAL A 13 -8.22 -0.90 19.02
C VAL A 13 -7.50 -1.22 17.69
N PRO A 14 -8.06 -2.01 16.74
CA PRO A 14 -9.17 -2.95 16.83
C PRO A 14 -8.78 -4.38 16.41
N ALA A 15 -9.38 -5.37 17.08
CA ALA A 15 -9.37 -6.79 16.70
C ALA A 15 -9.96 -7.08 15.30
N GLY A 16 -10.65 -6.11 14.67
CA GLY A 16 -11.34 -6.29 13.40
C GLY A 16 -10.43 -6.56 12.20
N ALA A 17 -9.27 -5.89 12.09
CA ALA A 17 -8.37 -6.07 10.95
C ALA A 17 -7.72 -7.47 10.91
N HIS A 18 -7.29 -7.97 12.08
CA HIS A 18 -6.83 -9.35 12.21
C HIS A 18 -7.99 -10.35 12.07
N GLY A 19 -9.19 -10.01 12.55
CA GLY A 19 -10.38 -10.82 12.35
C GLY A 19 -10.71 -11.01 10.87
N VAL A 20 -10.66 -9.95 10.06
CA VAL A 20 -10.90 -10.02 8.61
C VAL A 20 -9.83 -10.85 7.89
N GLN A 21 -8.55 -10.64 8.19
CA GLN A 21 -7.46 -11.44 7.61
C GLN A 21 -7.60 -12.92 7.98
N LYS A 22 -7.88 -13.20 9.25
CA LYS A 22 -8.08 -14.56 9.76
C LYS A 22 -9.28 -15.23 9.10
N LEU A 23 -10.43 -14.55 9.05
CA LEU A 23 -11.63 -15.05 8.37
C LEU A 23 -11.39 -15.31 6.88
N ALA A 24 -10.71 -14.39 6.18
CA ALA A 24 -10.39 -14.56 4.76
C ALA A 24 -9.45 -15.76 4.52
N ARG A 25 -8.53 -16.04 5.44
CA ARG A 25 -7.62 -17.19 5.36
C ARG A 25 -8.29 -18.50 5.73
N GLU A 26 -9.16 -18.51 6.74
CA GLU A 26 -9.78 -19.72 7.30
C GLU A 26 -11.06 -20.14 6.58
N SER A 27 -11.69 -19.25 5.81
CA SER A 27 -12.94 -19.56 5.10
C SER A 27 -12.68 -20.43 3.87
N ALA A 28 -12.92 -21.73 4.01
CA ALA A 28 -12.67 -22.73 2.96
C ALA A 28 -13.49 -22.52 1.66
N SER A 29 -14.63 -21.81 1.72
CA SER A 29 -15.48 -21.55 0.54
C SER A 29 -16.23 -20.22 0.64
N MET A 30 -15.52 -19.10 0.60
CA MET A 30 -16.18 -17.82 0.28
C MET A 30 -16.55 -17.78 -1.20
N VAL A 31 -17.82 -17.52 -1.51
CA VAL A 31 -18.28 -17.26 -2.89
C VAL A 31 -17.69 -15.96 -3.42
N ARG A 32 -17.63 -15.81 -4.75
CA ARG A 32 -17.01 -14.67 -5.43
C ARG A 32 -17.55 -13.33 -4.92
N GLU A 33 -18.85 -13.25 -4.75
CA GLU A 33 -19.57 -12.05 -4.32
C GLU A 33 -19.09 -11.60 -2.92
N THR A 34 -18.77 -12.53 -2.03
CA THR A 34 -18.25 -12.21 -0.70
C THR A 34 -16.85 -11.59 -0.77
N TRP A 35 -15.99 -12.09 -1.66
CA TRP A 35 -14.68 -11.48 -1.90
C TRP A 35 -14.83 -10.07 -2.46
N GLU A 36 -15.70 -9.90 -3.45
CA GLU A 36 -15.97 -8.61 -4.07
C GLU A 36 -16.47 -7.57 -3.06
N VAL A 37 -17.43 -7.95 -2.20
CA VAL A 37 -17.92 -7.09 -1.11
C VAL A 37 -16.80 -6.77 -0.12
N LEU A 38 -15.96 -7.75 0.23
CA LEU A 38 -14.85 -7.55 1.15
C LEU A 38 -13.81 -6.58 0.59
N LEU A 39 -13.43 -6.72 -0.69
CA LEU A 39 -12.50 -5.81 -1.35
C LEU A 39 -13.06 -4.39 -1.41
N LEU A 40 -14.32 -4.22 -1.78
CA LEU A 40 -14.96 -2.90 -1.80
C LEU A 40 -15.03 -2.29 -0.39
N PHE A 41 -15.36 -3.09 0.61
CA PHE A 41 -15.38 -2.64 2.01
C PHE A 41 -14.01 -2.13 2.46
N LEU A 42 -12.94 -2.90 2.21
CA LEU A 42 -11.57 -2.50 2.56
C LEU A 42 -11.12 -1.26 1.78
N LEU A 43 -11.45 -1.17 0.49
CA LEU A 43 -11.19 0.02 -0.32
C LEU A 43 -11.88 1.26 0.28
N ARG A 44 -13.14 1.14 0.70
CA ARG A 44 -13.90 2.26 1.29
C ARG A 44 -13.38 2.69 2.66
N ILE A 45 -12.95 1.75 3.50
CA ILE A 45 -12.31 2.09 4.78
C ILE A 45 -11.02 2.86 4.54
N ASN A 46 -10.17 2.36 3.64
CA ASN A 46 -8.93 3.04 3.27
C ASN A 46 -9.24 4.44 2.70
N ASP A 47 -10.27 4.57 1.87
CA ASP A 47 -10.64 5.85 1.27
C ASP A 47 -11.04 6.92 2.27
N THR A 48 -11.78 6.51 3.31
CA THR A 48 -12.22 7.41 4.36
C THR A 48 -11.07 7.81 5.27
N LEU A 49 -10.21 6.85 5.64
CA LEU A 49 -9.14 7.07 6.62
C LEU A 49 -7.88 7.69 6.01
N LEU A 50 -7.62 7.49 4.72
CA LEU A 50 -6.47 8.00 3.98
C LEU A 50 -6.85 9.15 3.03
N ALA A 51 -8.03 9.74 3.21
CA ALA A 51 -8.43 10.91 2.46
C ALA A 51 -7.49 12.10 2.78
N PRO A 52 -7.10 12.88 1.77
CA PRO A 52 -6.43 14.15 2.03
C PRO A 52 -7.40 15.21 2.56
N PRO A 53 -6.91 16.25 3.26
CA PRO A 53 -5.51 16.44 3.67
C PRO A 53 -5.16 15.67 4.96
N THR A 54 -3.98 15.03 5.00
CA THR A 54 -3.53 14.33 6.21
C THR A 54 -3.17 15.30 7.33
N VAL A 55 -3.82 15.16 8.48
CA VAL A 55 -3.45 15.88 9.71
C VAL A 55 -2.37 15.08 10.45
N GLY A 56 -1.23 15.72 10.75
CA GLY A 56 -0.13 15.12 11.50
C GLY A 56 -0.56 14.71 12.92
N GLY A 57 -0.07 13.58 13.40
CA GLY A 57 -0.44 12.96 14.67
C GLY A 57 -1.82 12.27 14.69
N GLY A 58 -2.54 12.30 13.57
CA GLY A 58 -3.89 11.75 13.42
C GLY A 58 -3.95 10.23 13.34
N ILE A 59 -5.18 9.71 13.31
CA ILE A 59 -5.46 8.26 13.20
C ILE A 59 -4.90 7.70 11.89
N ALA A 60 -5.01 8.45 10.80
CA ALA A 60 -4.53 8.06 9.47
C ALA A 60 -3.03 7.72 9.49
N GLU A 61 -2.20 8.57 10.11
CA GLU A 61 -0.75 8.35 10.20
C GLU A 61 -0.41 7.07 10.98
N LYS A 62 -1.15 6.78 12.05
CA LYS A 62 -0.93 5.60 12.91
C LYS A 62 -1.42 4.29 12.30
N LEU A 63 -2.42 4.34 11.41
CA LEU A 63 -3.07 3.15 10.86
C LEU A 63 -2.74 2.88 9.40
N ALA A 64 -2.18 3.84 8.65
CA ALA A 64 -1.99 3.71 7.20
C ALA A 64 -1.26 2.44 6.79
N GLU A 65 -0.15 2.10 7.47
CA GLU A 65 0.59 0.86 7.18
C GLU A 65 -0.32 -0.38 7.32
N LYS A 66 -1.00 -0.51 8.46
CA LYS A 66 -1.86 -1.66 8.73
C LYS A 66 -3.05 -1.75 7.77
N LEU A 67 -3.66 -0.62 7.43
CA LEU A 67 -4.80 -0.57 6.50
C LEU A 67 -4.43 -1.05 5.10
N ILE A 68 -3.28 -0.62 4.59
CA ILE A 68 -2.80 -0.99 3.25
C ILE A 68 -2.31 -2.44 3.24
N SER A 69 -1.59 -2.88 4.28
CA SER A 69 -1.15 -4.27 4.41
C SER A 69 -2.34 -5.24 4.41
N VAL A 70 -3.39 -4.95 5.19
CA VAL A 70 -4.62 -5.75 5.21
C VAL A 70 -5.30 -5.76 3.85
N LEU A 71 -5.42 -4.60 3.20
CA LEU A 71 -6.01 -4.50 1.87
C LEU A 71 -5.27 -5.39 0.86
N PHE A 72 -3.94 -5.29 0.78
CA PHE A 72 -3.15 -6.06 -0.19
C PHE A 72 -3.15 -7.56 0.11
N GLU A 73 -3.03 -7.98 1.36
CA GLU A 73 -3.11 -9.39 1.72
C GLU A 73 -4.45 -10.00 1.30
N VAL A 74 -5.56 -9.35 1.63
CA VAL A 74 -6.89 -9.80 1.22
C VAL A 74 -7.04 -9.75 -0.31
N TRP A 75 -6.45 -8.76 -0.97
CA TRP A 75 -6.43 -8.67 -2.43
C TRP A 75 -5.71 -9.85 -3.08
N PHE A 76 -4.56 -10.27 -2.56
CA PHE A 76 -3.83 -11.43 -3.09
C PHE A 76 -4.56 -12.75 -2.82
N LEU A 77 -5.20 -12.89 -1.65
CA LEU A 77 -6.09 -14.02 -1.38
C LEU A 77 -7.27 -14.04 -2.36
N ALA A 78 -7.89 -12.90 -2.66
CA ALA A 78 -8.92 -12.84 -3.69
C ALA A 78 -8.36 -13.24 -5.06
N CYS A 79 -7.12 -12.84 -5.40
CA CYS A 79 -6.48 -13.24 -6.66
C CYS A 79 -6.31 -14.75 -6.82
N THR A 80 -6.05 -15.50 -5.73
CA THR A 80 -5.97 -16.98 -5.80
C THR A 80 -7.32 -17.66 -5.94
N ARG A 81 -8.37 -17.09 -5.32
CA ARG A 81 -9.68 -17.74 -5.24
C ARG A 81 -10.61 -17.33 -6.36
N CYS A 82 -10.65 -16.05 -6.68
CA CYS A 82 -11.48 -15.45 -7.71
C CYS A 82 -10.84 -14.15 -8.20
N PHE A 83 -9.98 -14.26 -9.21
CA PHE A 83 -9.24 -13.11 -9.73
C PHE A 83 -10.16 -11.89 -9.96
N PRO A 84 -9.93 -10.74 -9.28
CA PRO A 84 -10.86 -9.62 -9.34
C PRO A 84 -11.05 -9.12 -10.77
N THR A 85 -12.29 -8.78 -11.12
CA THR A 85 -12.62 -8.31 -12.48
C THR A 85 -12.06 -6.89 -12.72
N PRO A 86 -11.91 -6.46 -13.99
CA PRO A 86 -11.28 -5.17 -14.32
C PRO A 86 -11.82 -3.93 -13.57
N PRO A 87 -13.14 -3.80 -13.26
CA PRO A 87 -13.65 -2.67 -12.49
C PRO A 87 -13.03 -2.51 -11.09
N TYR A 88 -12.75 -3.62 -10.39
CA TYR A 88 -12.14 -3.57 -9.06
C TYR A 88 -10.71 -3.05 -9.11
N TRP A 89 -9.91 -3.51 -10.08
CA TRP A 89 -8.55 -3.03 -10.29
C TRP A 89 -8.52 -1.55 -10.70
N LYS A 90 -9.45 -1.13 -11.55
CA LYS A 90 -9.60 0.29 -11.92
C LYS A 90 -9.87 1.14 -10.68
N THR A 91 -10.83 0.72 -9.87
CA THR A 91 -11.21 1.39 -8.61
C THR A 91 -10.02 1.46 -7.64
N ALA A 92 -9.33 0.34 -7.40
CA ALA A 92 -8.17 0.31 -6.52
C ALA A 92 -7.04 1.23 -6.99
N ARG A 93 -6.75 1.26 -8.29
CA ARG A 93 -5.76 2.17 -8.89
C ARG A 93 -6.12 3.64 -8.67
N GLU A 94 -7.36 4.02 -8.96
CA GLU A 94 -7.84 5.39 -8.77
C GLU A 94 -7.75 5.83 -7.31
N MET A 95 -8.14 4.95 -6.38
CA MET A 95 -8.12 5.26 -4.95
C MET A 95 -6.69 5.32 -4.39
N LEU A 96 -5.84 4.36 -4.74
CA LEU A 96 -4.45 4.34 -4.29
C LEU A 96 -3.65 5.55 -4.80
N ALA A 97 -3.93 6.02 -6.02
CA ALA A 97 -3.37 7.26 -6.56
C ALA A 97 -3.76 8.52 -5.75
N ASN A 98 -4.85 8.46 -4.98
CA ASN A 98 -5.26 9.51 -4.05
C ASN A 98 -4.64 9.34 -2.66
N TRP A 99 -4.23 8.13 -2.27
CA TRP A 99 -3.65 7.85 -0.94
C TRP A 99 -2.12 7.93 -0.91
N ARG A 100 -1.44 7.88 -2.06
CA ARG A 100 0.03 7.92 -2.17
C ARG A 100 0.72 9.14 -1.60
N HIS A 101 -0.02 10.13 -1.10
CA HIS A 101 0.53 11.21 -0.26
C HIS A 101 0.85 10.75 1.18
N HIS A 102 0.49 9.52 1.54
CA HIS A 102 0.93 8.83 2.74
C HIS A 102 2.17 7.96 2.44
N PRO A 103 3.29 8.14 3.17
CA PRO A 103 4.48 7.33 2.93
C PRO A 103 4.26 5.80 3.08
N PRO A 104 3.49 5.29 4.05
CA PRO A 104 3.24 3.85 4.19
C PRO A 104 2.57 3.20 2.97
N VAL A 105 1.78 3.95 2.19
CA VAL A 105 1.14 3.43 0.96
C VAL A 105 2.20 3.08 -0.08
N VAL A 106 3.19 3.96 -0.27
CA VAL A 106 4.29 3.77 -1.23
C VAL A 106 5.25 2.69 -0.75
N GLU A 107 5.53 2.64 0.54
CA GLU A 107 6.39 1.61 1.13
C GLU A 107 5.78 0.22 0.98
N GLN A 108 4.50 0.06 1.30
CA GLN A 108 3.82 -1.21 1.18
C GLN A 108 3.66 -1.63 -0.29
N TRP A 109 3.39 -0.68 -1.20
CA TRP A 109 3.45 -0.92 -2.64
C TRP A 109 4.83 -1.45 -3.07
N SER A 110 5.91 -0.81 -2.61
CA SER A 110 7.28 -1.21 -2.96
C SER A 110 7.60 -2.61 -2.47
N LYS A 111 7.18 -2.99 -1.25
CA LYS A 111 7.36 -4.34 -0.71
C LYS A 111 6.67 -5.39 -1.58
N VAL A 112 5.38 -5.20 -1.86
CA VAL A 112 4.59 -6.20 -2.61
C VAL A 112 5.01 -6.30 -4.06
N ILE A 113 5.36 -5.20 -4.73
CA ILE A 113 5.82 -5.26 -6.12
C ILE A 113 7.19 -5.93 -6.21
N CYS A 114 8.07 -5.76 -5.22
CA CYS A 114 9.33 -6.50 -5.15
C CYS A 114 9.08 -8.01 -4.96
N ALA A 115 8.18 -8.39 -4.05
CA ALA A 115 7.84 -9.80 -3.82
C ALA A 115 7.24 -10.47 -5.07
N LEU A 116 6.29 -9.81 -5.74
CA LEU A 116 5.75 -10.25 -7.03
C LEU A 116 6.84 -10.36 -8.09
N THR A 117 7.76 -9.40 -8.16
CA THR A 117 8.89 -9.42 -9.11
C THR A 117 9.82 -10.60 -8.84
N SER A 118 10.15 -10.88 -7.58
CA SER A 118 11.00 -12.03 -7.21
C SER A 118 10.40 -13.34 -7.70
N ARG A 119 9.07 -13.50 -7.63
CA ARG A 119 8.37 -14.69 -8.15
C ARG A 119 8.28 -14.70 -9.67
N LEU A 120 7.96 -13.56 -10.28
CA LEU A 120 7.87 -13.38 -11.74
C LEU A 120 9.17 -13.77 -12.45
N LEU A 121 10.31 -13.27 -11.95
CA LEU A 121 11.61 -13.52 -12.56
C LEU A 121 11.98 -15.01 -12.61
N ARG A 122 11.62 -15.78 -11.57
CA ARG A 122 11.94 -17.22 -11.48
C ARG A 122 11.34 -18.03 -12.61
N PHE A 123 10.08 -17.79 -12.96
CA PHE A 123 9.42 -18.53 -14.04
C PHE A 123 9.63 -17.89 -15.42
N THR A 124 9.91 -16.59 -15.48
CA THR A 124 10.14 -15.89 -16.76
C THR A 124 11.52 -16.19 -17.34
N TYR A 125 12.56 -16.18 -16.49
CA TYR A 125 13.95 -16.36 -16.92
C TYR A 125 14.58 -17.70 -16.49
N GLY A 126 13.88 -18.45 -15.63
CA GLY A 126 14.35 -19.75 -15.17
C GLY A 126 15.41 -19.68 -14.05
N PRO A 127 15.89 -20.84 -13.58
CA PRO A 127 16.76 -20.93 -12.39
C PRO A 127 18.18 -20.39 -12.59
N ALA A 128 18.62 -20.20 -13.84
CA ALA A 128 19.94 -19.63 -14.15
C ALA A 128 20.00 -18.11 -13.99
N PHE A 129 18.85 -17.43 -13.93
CA PHE A 129 18.79 -16.00 -13.73
C PHE A 129 19.19 -15.63 -12.29
N PRO A 130 19.97 -14.54 -12.05
CA PRO A 130 20.37 -14.14 -10.72
C PRO A 130 19.16 -13.97 -9.78
N PRO A 131 19.18 -14.55 -8.57
CA PRO A 131 18.03 -14.51 -7.68
C PRO A 131 17.81 -13.10 -7.13
N PHE A 132 16.63 -12.55 -7.38
CA PHE A 132 16.19 -11.33 -6.69
C PHE A 132 15.67 -11.68 -5.29
N LYS A 133 16.53 -11.49 -4.28
CA LYS A 133 16.22 -11.79 -2.88
C LYS A 133 15.38 -10.67 -2.26
N VAL A 134 14.25 -11.06 -1.67
CA VAL A 134 13.40 -10.22 -0.84
C VAL A 134 13.32 -10.84 0.56
N PRO A 135 13.02 -10.07 1.62
CA PRO A 135 12.77 -10.63 2.95
C PRO A 135 11.69 -11.73 2.91
N ASP A 136 11.86 -12.78 3.72
CA ASP A 136 10.91 -13.91 3.73
C ASP A 136 9.50 -13.45 4.12
N GLU A 137 9.39 -12.50 5.06
CA GLU A 137 8.13 -11.85 5.43
C GLU A 137 7.42 -11.17 4.26
N ASP A 138 8.16 -10.51 3.36
CA ASP A 138 7.63 -9.88 2.16
C ASP A 138 7.26 -10.94 1.10
N ALA A 139 8.07 -11.98 0.95
CA ALA A 139 7.78 -13.10 0.04
C ALA A 139 6.48 -13.83 0.43
N ASN A 140 6.25 -14.00 1.73
CA ASN A 140 5.08 -14.68 2.30
C ASN A 140 3.77 -13.89 2.10
N LEU A 141 3.83 -12.62 1.67
CA LEU A 141 2.64 -11.85 1.28
C LEU A 141 2.00 -12.40 0.00
N ILE A 142 2.77 -13.09 -0.86
CA ILE A 142 2.28 -13.63 -2.12
C ILE A 142 1.88 -15.10 -1.91
N PRO A 143 0.58 -15.44 -1.94
CA PRO A 143 0.11 -16.80 -1.68
C PRO A 143 0.76 -17.83 -2.61
N ALA A 144 1.26 -18.93 -2.05
CA ALA A 144 1.95 -19.97 -2.81
C ALA A 144 1.08 -20.57 -3.93
N GLU A 145 -0.24 -20.55 -3.76
CA GLU A 145 -1.24 -21.08 -4.67
C GLU A 145 -1.47 -20.21 -5.92
N MET A 146 -0.98 -18.97 -5.95
CA MET A 146 -1.08 -18.14 -7.17
C MET A 146 -0.29 -18.77 -8.31
N ASP A 147 -0.96 -19.19 -9.38
CA ASP A 147 -0.27 -19.66 -10.59
C ASP A 147 0.52 -18.53 -11.29
N ASN A 148 1.35 -18.90 -12.27
CA ASN A 148 2.23 -17.96 -12.96
C ASN A 148 1.46 -16.85 -13.70
N ASP A 149 0.31 -17.16 -14.28
CA ASP A 149 -0.53 -16.19 -14.99
C ASP A 149 -1.15 -15.19 -14.02
N CYS A 150 -1.65 -15.66 -12.88
CA CYS A 150 -2.17 -14.85 -11.80
C CYS A 150 -1.07 -13.92 -11.23
N VAL A 151 0.14 -14.43 -11.02
CA VAL A 151 1.29 -13.63 -10.59
C VAL A 151 1.64 -12.56 -11.62
N ALA A 152 1.75 -12.90 -12.91
CA ALA A 152 2.10 -11.96 -13.96
C ALA A 152 1.05 -10.85 -14.11
N GLN A 153 -0.24 -11.21 -14.12
CA GLN A 153 -1.34 -10.23 -14.19
C GLN A 153 -1.40 -9.34 -12.94
N THR A 154 -1.20 -9.91 -11.75
CA THR A 154 -1.19 -9.16 -10.49
C THR A 154 0.00 -8.20 -10.46
N TRP A 155 1.20 -8.66 -10.81
CA TRP A 155 2.40 -7.84 -10.90
C TRP A 155 2.20 -6.63 -11.81
N PHE A 156 1.69 -6.86 -13.03
CA PHE A 156 1.45 -5.78 -13.99
C PHE A 156 0.46 -4.75 -13.42
N ARG A 157 -0.64 -5.21 -12.83
CA ARG A 157 -1.67 -4.32 -12.27
C ARG A 157 -1.16 -3.55 -11.05
N PHE A 158 -0.37 -4.18 -10.17
CA PHE A 158 0.25 -3.52 -9.02
C PHE A 158 1.30 -2.50 -9.44
N LEU A 159 2.11 -2.80 -10.46
CA LEU A 159 3.07 -1.84 -11.02
C LEU A 159 2.38 -0.54 -11.46
N HIS A 160 1.24 -0.68 -12.15
CA HIS A 160 0.46 0.46 -12.62
C HIS A 160 -0.42 1.13 -11.56
N MET A 161 -0.57 0.51 -10.38
CA MET A 161 -1.45 1.00 -9.32
C MET A 161 -0.94 2.31 -8.69
N LEU A 162 0.39 2.48 -8.58
CA LEU A 162 1.01 3.71 -8.05
C LEU A 162 0.83 4.94 -8.95
N SER A 163 0.47 4.72 -10.23
CA SER A 163 0.41 5.74 -11.28
C SER A 163 1.77 6.41 -11.51
N ASN A 164 1.82 7.60 -12.11
CA ASN A 164 3.08 8.29 -12.40
C ASN A 164 3.73 8.81 -11.09
N PRO A 165 4.86 8.25 -10.62
CA PRO A 165 5.47 8.67 -9.36
C PRO A 165 6.00 10.11 -9.42
N VAL A 166 6.33 10.63 -10.62
CA VAL A 166 6.82 12.01 -10.80
C VAL A 166 5.82 13.05 -10.31
N ASP A 167 4.52 12.74 -10.33
CA ASP A 167 3.48 13.64 -9.82
C ASP A 167 3.69 13.99 -8.34
N LEU A 168 4.31 13.10 -7.55
CA LEU A 168 4.64 13.32 -6.15
C LEU A 168 5.77 14.34 -5.96
N SER A 169 6.48 14.73 -7.02
CA SER A 169 7.44 15.85 -6.93
C SER A 169 6.77 17.22 -7.01
N ASN A 170 5.48 17.27 -7.37
CA ASN A 170 4.74 18.50 -7.59
C ASN A 170 3.51 18.60 -6.66
N PRO A 171 3.60 19.38 -5.56
CA PRO A 171 2.49 19.59 -4.63
C PRO A 171 1.19 20.06 -5.27
N VAL A 172 1.28 20.81 -6.38
CA VAL A 172 0.10 21.35 -7.08
C VAL A 172 -0.82 20.23 -7.52
N ILE A 173 -0.28 19.14 -8.07
CA ILE A 173 -1.07 18.01 -8.59
C ILE A 173 -1.92 17.36 -7.48
N ILE A 174 -1.37 17.22 -6.27
CA ILE A 174 -2.07 16.62 -5.14
C ILE A 174 -3.09 17.61 -4.56
N SER A 175 -2.71 18.87 -4.40
CA SER A 175 -3.59 19.93 -3.88
C SER A 175 -4.77 20.27 -4.78
N SER A 176 -4.67 20.01 -6.09
CA SER A 176 -5.74 20.24 -7.06
C SER A 176 -6.74 19.09 -7.18
N THR A 177 -6.55 18.01 -6.41
CA THR A 177 -7.52 16.91 -6.42
C THR A 177 -8.86 17.36 -5.79
N PRO A 178 -10.02 16.94 -6.32
CA PRO A 178 -11.32 17.38 -5.82
C PRO A 178 -11.49 17.14 -4.31
N LYS A 179 -11.06 15.97 -3.82
CA LYS A 179 -11.11 15.63 -2.39
C LYS A 179 -10.32 16.59 -1.52
N PHE A 180 -9.11 16.98 -1.96
CA PHE A 180 -8.26 17.90 -1.22
C PHE A 180 -8.90 19.30 -1.14
N GLN A 181 -9.50 19.75 -2.24
CA GLN A 181 -10.17 21.06 -2.31
C GLN A 181 -11.47 21.10 -1.49
N GLU A 182 -12.32 20.08 -1.59
CA GLU A 182 -13.58 19.97 -0.84
C GLU A 182 -13.36 20.08 0.67
N GLN A 183 -12.33 19.41 1.19
CA GLN A 183 -12.02 19.42 2.64
C GLN A 183 -11.54 20.79 3.13
N LEU A 184 -10.90 21.59 2.26
CA LEU A 184 -10.38 22.91 2.63
C LEU A 184 -11.40 24.04 2.44
N LEU A 185 -12.35 23.88 1.53
CA LEU A 185 -13.50 24.77 1.42
C LEU A 185 -14.39 24.72 2.68
N GLY A 186 -14.39 23.60 3.41
CA GLY A 186 -15.03 23.50 4.73
C GLY A 186 -14.32 24.29 5.84
N VAL A 187 -13.08 24.72 5.62
CA VAL A 187 -12.22 25.41 6.60
C VAL A 187 -11.76 26.76 6.02
N SER A 188 -12.70 27.61 5.58
CA SER A 188 -12.53 29.06 5.31
C SER A 188 -11.14 29.55 4.84
N GLY A 189 -10.45 28.82 3.97
CA GLY A 189 -9.02 29.00 3.68
C GLY A 189 -8.77 29.52 2.27
N VAL A 190 -7.77 30.38 2.12
CA VAL A 190 -7.38 30.98 0.83
C VAL A 190 -6.58 29.96 0.00
N PRO A 191 -6.73 29.87 -1.33
CA PRO A 191 -6.03 28.90 -2.19
C PRO A 191 -4.50 28.83 -2.02
N GLN A 192 -3.85 29.92 -1.61
CA GLN A 192 -2.40 29.98 -1.41
C GLN A 192 -1.93 29.26 -0.13
N GLU A 193 -2.81 29.09 0.86
CA GLU A 193 -2.51 28.35 2.10
C GLU A 193 -2.56 26.83 1.88
N VAL A 194 -3.29 26.38 0.86
CA VAL A 194 -3.46 24.96 0.47
C VAL A 194 -2.12 24.31 0.14
N VAL A 195 -1.26 24.97 -0.64
CA VAL A 195 0.05 24.43 -1.06
C VAL A 195 1.05 24.36 0.09
N GLN A 196 0.81 25.14 1.17
CA GLN A 196 1.66 25.13 2.36
C GLN A 196 1.26 24.04 3.37
N HIS A 197 0.20 23.29 3.10
CA HIS A 197 -0.32 22.28 4.02
C HIS A 197 0.78 21.25 4.38
N PRO A 198 0.97 20.91 5.68
CA PRO A 198 2.07 20.07 6.14
C PRO A 198 2.21 18.71 5.42
N CYS A 199 1.09 18.07 5.04
CA CYS A 199 1.13 16.80 4.31
C CYS A 199 1.85 16.91 2.95
N LEU A 200 1.77 18.07 2.29
CA LEU A 200 2.41 18.30 0.99
C LEU A 200 3.93 18.43 1.12
N LYS A 201 4.44 18.84 2.29
CA LYS A 201 5.89 18.95 2.54
C LYS A 201 6.61 17.60 2.55
N GLN A 202 5.88 16.49 2.75
CA GLN A 202 6.44 15.14 2.74
C GLN A 202 6.59 14.57 1.32
N LEU A 203 5.93 15.17 0.32
CA LEU A 203 5.84 14.64 -1.03
C LEU A 203 7.21 14.37 -1.70
N PRO A 204 8.25 15.24 -1.58
CA PRO A 204 9.58 14.93 -2.11
C PRO A 204 10.21 13.66 -1.52
N GLN A 205 10.02 13.43 -0.21
CA GLN A 205 10.52 12.25 0.47
C GLN A 205 9.76 10.99 0.02
N ILE A 206 8.46 11.11 -0.22
CA ILE A 206 7.62 10.03 -0.73
C ILE A 206 7.99 9.70 -2.19
N PHE A 207 8.22 10.72 -3.02
CA PHE A 207 8.72 10.58 -4.38
C PHE A 207 10.05 9.80 -4.40
N PHE A 208 10.99 10.16 -3.53
CA PHE A 208 12.25 9.42 -3.38
C PHE A 208 12.01 7.94 -3.04
N ARG A 209 11.09 7.64 -2.11
CA ARG A 209 10.75 6.24 -1.77
C ARG A 209 10.14 5.48 -2.95
N ALA A 210 9.25 6.12 -3.71
CA ALA A 210 8.67 5.54 -4.92
C ALA A 210 9.75 5.21 -5.96
N MET A 211 10.65 6.16 -6.24
CA MET A 211 11.72 5.98 -7.21
C MET A 211 12.75 4.93 -6.75
N ARG A 212 13.02 4.82 -5.45
CA ARG A 212 13.83 3.72 -4.90
C ARG A 212 13.17 2.37 -5.16
N GLY A 213 11.85 2.27 -5.00
CA GLY A 213 11.09 1.06 -5.37
C GLY A 213 11.24 0.72 -6.85
N VAL A 214 11.06 1.68 -7.75
CA VAL A 214 11.25 1.49 -9.20
C VAL A 214 12.69 1.07 -9.53
N SER A 215 13.69 1.73 -8.93
CA SER A 215 15.11 1.37 -9.12
C SER A 215 15.40 -0.06 -8.69
N CYS A 216 14.79 -0.53 -7.60
CA CYS A 216 14.91 -1.91 -7.13
C CYS A 216 14.38 -2.91 -8.17
N LEU A 217 13.26 -2.58 -8.82
CA LEU A 217 12.73 -3.41 -9.90
C LEU A 217 13.67 -3.45 -11.11
N VAL A 218 14.24 -2.31 -11.51
CA VAL A 218 15.22 -2.25 -12.60
C VAL A 218 16.44 -3.12 -12.29
N ASP A 219 17.02 -2.96 -11.10
CA ASP A 219 18.15 -3.78 -10.64
C ASP A 219 17.80 -5.29 -10.68
N ALA A 220 16.58 -5.65 -10.26
CA ALA A 220 16.10 -7.03 -10.31
C ALA A 220 16.04 -7.60 -11.75
N PHE A 221 15.50 -6.84 -12.71
CA PHE A 221 15.45 -7.25 -14.13
C PHE A 221 16.84 -7.29 -14.79
N LEU A 222 17.80 -6.51 -14.30
CA LEU A 222 19.20 -6.55 -14.74
C LEU A 222 20.01 -7.65 -14.05
N GLY A 223 19.43 -8.37 -13.09
CA GLY A 223 20.12 -9.41 -12.32
C GLY A 223 21.16 -8.85 -11.34
N ILE A 224 21.05 -7.59 -10.95
CA ILE A 224 21.98 -6.93 -10.02
C ILE A 224 21.52 -7.19 -8.58
N SER A 225 22.21 -8.08 -7.87
CA SER A 225 21.96 -8.32 -6.45
C SER A 225 22.67 -7.26 -5.59
N ARG A 226 22.03 -6.11 -5.33
CA ARG A 226 22.52 -5.17 -4.30
C ARG A 226 22.03 -5.63 -2.92
N PRO A 227 22.89 -5.81 -1.90
CA PRO A 227 22.42 -5.90 -0.53
C PRO A 227 21.70 -4.60 -0.19
N ARG A 228 20.47 -4.69 0.32
CA ARG A 228 19.68 -3.53 0.74
C ARG A 228 20.41 -2.85 1.90
N SER A 229 21.13 -1.77 1.61
CA SER A 229 21.69 -0.90 2.65
C SER A 229 20.53 -0.20 3.33
N ASP A 230 20.13 -0.73 4.49
CA ASP A 230 19.30 -0.01 5.45
C ASP A 230 20.16 1.09 6.08
N SER A 231 20.19 2.23 5.40
CA SER A 231 20.60 3.51 5.96
C SER A 231 20.02 4.58 5.04
N ALA A 232 18.90 5.17 5.46
CA ALA A 232 18.56 6.49 4.97
C ALA A 232 19.65 7.47 5.44
N PRO A 233 19.97 8.53 4.68
CA PRO A 233 20.63 9.68 5.27
C PRO A 233 19.71 10.20 6.38
N THR A 234 20.24 10.36 7.59
CA THR A 234 19.57 11.14 8.63
C THR A 234 19.41 12.59 8.14
N PRO A 235 18.32 13.28 8.54
CA PRO A 235 18.10 14.68 8.17
C PRO A 235 19.24 15.59 8.64
#